data_AF-A0A7S2PCF7-F1
#
_entry.id   AF-A0A7S2PCF7-F1
#
_cell.length_a   1.000
_cell.length_b   1.000
_cell.length_c   1.000
_cell.angle_alpha   90.00
_cell.angle_beta   90.00
_cell.angle_gamma   90.00
#
_symmetry.space_group_name_H-M   'P 1'
#
loop_
_entity.id
_entity.type
_entity.pdbx_description
1 polymer ?
#
loop_
_entity_poly.entity_id
_entity_poly.type
_entity_poly.pdbx_seq_one_letter_code
_entity_poly.pdbx_strand_id
1 'polypeptide(L)'
;LALTHDGVLLAWGGNEKGQLGIGSVDKQVVPEPVAKDITHASAGSYHSLAVDEGNHVLAFGFFAYALPGDGGDATWRVEWRPQIVPLDVDTFPFFSCSAGGSHGMAVTFDGEVFAWGGNQSGQVGDHKPGTDAELPKRILGTSTVTVKSHKEIVDAVFAGTTTDEFDDDEGVDHKVPGALP
;
A
#
# COMPACT_ATOMS: atom_id res chain seq x y z
N LEU A 1 15.07 -1.89 -5.26
CA LEU A 1 14.85 -2.25 -3.84
C LEU A 1 14.62 -3.75 -3.75
N ALA A 2 15.02 -4.37 -2.64
CA ALA A 2 14.55 -5.70 -2.25
C ALA A 2 14.32 -5.73 -0.75
N LEU A 3 13.25 -6.41 -0.34
CA LEU A 3 12.93 -6.64 1.06
C LEU A 3 13.27 -8.08 1.43
N THR A 4 14.06 -8.26 2.47
CA THR A 4 14.40 -9.58 3.00
C THR A 4 13.32 -10.07 3.97
N HIS A 5 13.30 -11.37 4.25
CA HIS A 5 12.37 -11.95 5.22
C HIS A 5 12.58 -11.46 6.67
N ASP A 6 13.78 -10.94 6.98
CA ASP A 6 14.12 -10.38 8.29
C ASP A 6 13.79 -8.87 8.40
N GLY A 7 13.01 -8.34 7.44
CA GLY A 7 12.61 -6.93 7.44
C GLY A 7 13.73 -5.94 7.05
N VAL A 8 14.86 -6.42 6.52
CA VAL A 8 15.92 -5.53 6.00
C VAL A 8 15.59 -5.10 4.58
N LEU A 9 15.55 -3.79 4.34
CA LEU A 9 15.40 -3.19 3.02
C LEU A 9 16.78 -2.93 2.40
N LEU A 10 17.00 -3.53 1.24
CA LEU A 10 18.20 -3.38 0.43
C LEU A 10 17.94 -2.47 -0.77
N ALA A 11 18.89 -1.61 -1.10
CA ALA A 11 18.84 -0.71 -2.25
C ALA A 11 20.12 -0.80 -3.09
N TRP A 12 19.96 -0.70 -4.41
CA TRP A 12 21.05 -0.57 -5.40
C TRP A 12 20.49 0.02 -6.69
N GLY A 13 21.36 0.53 -7.55
CA GLY A 13 21.01 1.16 -8.83
C GLY A 13 21.36 2.65 -8.89
N GLY A 14 20.62 3.39 -9.73
CA GLY A 14 20.72 4.85 -9.87
C GLY A 14 20.24 5.56 -8.60
N ASN A 15 20.90 6.66 -8.25
CA ASN A 15 20.69 7.37 -6.99
C ASN A 15 20.82 8.90 -7.11
N GLU A 16 20.62 9.44 -8.31
CA GLU A 16 20.87 10.86 -8.64
C GLU A 16 20.03 11.83 -7.81
N LYS A 17 18.99 11.33 -7.14
CA LYS A 17 18.07 12.07 -6.29
C LYS A 17 18.00 11.53 -4.86
N GLY A 18 18.89 10.62 -4.47
CA GLY A 18 18.88 10.00 -3.14
C GLY A 18 17.80 8.91 -2.97
N GLN A 19 17.21 8.43 -4.06
CA GLN A 19 16.12 7.44 -4.06
C GLN A 19 16.51 6.06 -3.52
N LEU A 20 17.80 5.82 -3.26
CA LEU A 20 18.26 4.63 -2.56
C LEU A 20 18.23 4.77 -1.03
N GLY A 21 18.24 5.98 -0.46
CA GLY A 21 18.15 6.16 0.99
C GLY A 21 19.45 5.93 1.77
N ILE A 22 20.61 5.95 1.12
CA ILE A 22 21.92 5.63 1.71
C ILE A 22 22.64 6.84 2.37
N GLY A 23 22.01 8.00 2.41
CA GLY A 23 22.59 9.26 2.91
C GLY A 23 23.51 9.99 1.92
N SER A 24 23.54 9.55 0.66
CA SER A 24 24.23 10.22 -0.45
C SER A 24 23.44 10.08 -1.76
N VAL A 25 23.96 10.68 -2.83
CA VAL A 25 23.43 10.56 -4.20
C VAL A 25 24.29 9.64 -5.10
N ASP A 26 25.21 8.90 -4.49
CA ASP A 26 26.08 7.98 -5.21
C ASP A 26 25.28 6.75 -5.63
N LYS A 27 25.47 6.33 -6.89
CA LYS A 27 24.91 5.06 -7.35
C LYS A 27 25.51 3.89 -6.57
N GLN A 28 24.71 2.86 -6.33
CA GLN A 28 25.17 1.63 -5.72
C GLN A 28 25.13 0.50 -6.73
N VAL A 29 26.28 -0.16 -6.93
CA VAL A 29 26.40 -1.30 -7.85
C VAL A 29 26.25 -2.65 -7.16
N VAL A 30 26.12 -2.63 -5.83
CA VAL A 30 25.85 -3.80 -4.99
C VAL A 30 24.71 -3.47 -4.02
N PRO A 31 23.95 -4.48 -3.54
CA PRO A 31 22.92 -4.25 -2.54
C PRO A 31 23.49 -3.66 -1.25
N GLU A 32 22.91 -2.54 -0.80
CA GLU A 32 23.23 -1.89 0.47
C GLU A 32 22.00 -1.90 1.39
N PRO A 33 22.14 -2.29 2.67
CA PRO A 33 21.08 -2.14 3.67
C PRO A 33 20.80 -0.67 3.98
N VAL A 34 19.52 -0.25 3.86
CA VAL A 34 19.12 1.16 4.04
C VAL A 34 18.08 1.37 5.13
N ALA A 35 17.30 0.33 5.46
CA ALA A 35 16.37 0.33 6.58
C ALA A 35 16.19 -1.09 7.13
N LYS A 36 15.68 -1.18 8.36
CA LYS A 36 15.31 -2.41 9.04
C LYS A 36 13.87 -2.30 9.53
N ASP A 37 13.32 -3.41 9.99
CA ASP A 37 11.95 -3.50 10.51
C ASP A 37 10.93 -3.05 9.44
N ILE A 38 11.18 -3.39 8.16
CA ILE A 38 10.33 -3.02 7.01
C ILE A 38 9.40 -4.16 6.64
N THR A 39 8.12 -3.85 6.42
CA THR A 39 7.10 -4.82 6.00
C THR A 39 6.74 -4.70 4.53
N HIS A 40 6.81 -3.49 3.96
CA HIS A 40 6.49 -3.21 2.56
C HIS A 40 7.41 -2.14 1.98
N ALA A 41 7.64 -2.19 0.67
CA ALA A 41 8.39 -1.16 -0.04
C ALA A 41 7.91 -1.02 -1.49
N SER A 42 7.98 0.20 -2.01
CA SER A 42 7.67 0.53 -3.40
C SER A 42 8.63 1.61 -3.90
N ALA A 43 9.05 1.52 -5.17
CA ALA A 43 9.93 2.51 -5.79
C ALA A 43 9.20 3.26 -6.92
N GLY A 44 9.35 4.58 -6.94
CA GLY A 44 8.93 5.47 -8.01
C GLY A 44 10.08 5.79 -8.97
N SER A 45 10.02 6.92 -9.69
CA SER A 45 11.10 7.33 -10.59
C SER A 45 12.31 7.92 -9.85
N TYR A 46 12.06 8.77 -8.85
CA TYR A 46 13.09 9.48 -8.10
C TYR A 46 12.88 9.43 -6.58
N HIS A 47 11.95 8.61 -6.11
CA HIS A 47 11.70 8.35 -4.71
C HIS A 47 11.39 6.88 -4.47
N SER A 48 11.41 6.53 -3.20
CA SER A 48 11.02 5.23 -2.67
C SER A 48 10.16 5.46 -1.43
N LEU A 49 9.22 4.55 -1.23
CA LEU A 49 8.37 4.46 -0.05
C LEU A 49 8.57 3.10 0.61
N ALA A 50 8.42 3.07 1.93
CA ALA A 50 8.39 1.84 2.71
C ALA A 50 7.38 1.97 3.85
N VAL A 51 6.95 0.83 4.39
CA VAL A 51 6.16 0.75 5.63
C VAL A 51 6.99 -0.04 6.65
N ASP A 52 7.15 0.50 7.84
CA ASP A 52 7.86 -0.19 8.95
C ASP A 52 6.90 -1.06 9.81
N GLU A 53 7.45 -1.85 10.73
CA GLU A 53 6.68 -2.67 11.69
C GLU A 53 5.88 -1.83 12.69
N GLY A 54 6.23 -0.56 12.85
CA GLY A 54 5.45 0.43 13.59
C GLY A 54 4.28 1.02 12.77
N ASN A 55 4.07 0.55 11.54
CA ASN A 55 3.06 1.03 10.60
C ASN A 55 3.23 2.50 10.19
N HIS A 56 4.46 3.01 10.23
CA HIS A 56 4.80 4.32 9.68
C HIS A 56 5.15 4.19 8.20
N VAL A 57 4.78 5.20 7.41
CA VAL A 57 5.27 5.34 6.05
C VAL A 57 6.61 6.08 6.10
N LEU A 58 7.65 5.43 5.57
CA LEU A 58 8.94 6.01 5.31
C LEU A 58 9.04 6.46 3.86
N ALA A 59 9.76 7.55 3.62
CA ALA A 59 9.98 8.07 2.28
C ALA A 59 11.41 8.60 2.13
N PHE A 60 12.00 8.39 0.97
CA PHE A 60 13.35 8.85 0.61
C PHE A 60 13.48 9.07 -0.89
N GLY A 61 14.42 9.91 -1.29
CA GLY A 61 14.56 10.47 -2.64
C GLY A 61 13.83 11.81 -2.81
N PHE A 62 13.67 12.22 -4.06
CA PHE A 62 13.04 13.48 -4.45
C PHE A 62 11.55 13.29 -4.76
N PHE A 63 10.72 14.26 -4.38
CA PHE A 63 9.24 14.17 -4.40
C PHE A 63 8.65 13.13 -3.44
N ALA A 64 9.45 12.69 -2.47
CA ALA A 64 9.03 11.67 -1.52
C ALA A 64 7.86 12.17 -0.64
N TYR A 65 7.87 13.47 -0.27
CA TYR A 65 6.78 14.27 0.34
C TYR A 65 7.26 15.73 0.48
N ALA A 66 6.37 16.70 0.73
CA ALA A 66 6.75 18.03 1.20
C ALA A 66 6.60 18.15 2.72
N LEU A 67 7.33 19.08 3.33
CA LEU A 67 7.08 19.53 4.70
C LEU A 67 6.52 20.95 4.68
N PRO A 68 5.70 21.34 5.68
CA PRO A 68 5.38 22.74 5.92
C PRO A 68 6.69 23.54 6.00
N GLY A 69 6.85 24.57 5.17
CA GLY A 69 8.00 25.47 5.25
C GLY A 69 7.83 26.48 6.38
N ASP A 70 8.95 27.12 6.78
CA ASP A 70 9.01 28.11 7.87
C ASP A 70 8.23 29.42 7.57
N GLY A 71 7.49 29.47 6.46
CA GLY A 71 6.63 30.59 6.04
C GLY A 71 5.24 30.18 5.57
N GLY A 72 4.83 28.91 5.74
CA GLY A 72 3.50 28.42 5.36
C GLY A 72 3.38 27.79 3.96
N ASP A 73 4.39 27.94 3.10
CA ASP A 73 4.47 27.25 1.81
C ASP A 73 5.16 25.88 1.98
N ALA A 74 4.61 24.81 1.40
CA ALA A 74 5.30 23.52 1.46
C ALA A 74 6.45 23.49 0.45
N THR A 75 7.54 22.85 0.84
CA THR A 75 8.73 22.73 -0.02
C THR A 75 9.03 21.26 -0.26
N TRP A 76 9.16 20.88 -1.53
CA TRP A 76 9.57 19.53 -1.91
C TRP A 76 10.93 19.22 -1.31
N ARG A 77 10.96 18.30 -0.34
CA ARG A 77 12.21 17.88 0.27
C ARG A 77 12.82 16.73 -0.51
N VAL A 78 14.14 16.68 -0.45
CA VAL A 78 14.92 15.53 -0.91
C VAL A 78 15.47 14.89 0.34
N GLU A 79 14.99 13.69 0.65
CA GLU A 79 15.44 12.96 1.83
C GLU A 79 16.40 11.86 1.40
N TRP A 80 17.69 11.99 1.75
CA TRP A 80 18.70 11.01 1.34
C TRP A 80 18.73 9.79 2.25
N ARG A 81 17.94 9.78 3.34
CA ARG A 81 17.73 8.63 4.21
C ARG A 81 16.22 8.40 4.37
N PRO A 82 15.76 7.17 4.65
CA PRO A 82 14.37 6.92 4.98
C PRO A 82 13.93 7.81 6.14
N GLN A 83 12.92 8.65 5.91
CA GLN A 83 12.32 9.52 6.92
C GLN A 83 10.84 9.20 7.06
N ILE A 84 10.33 9.25 8.29
CA ILE A 84 8.89 9.11 8.56
C ILE A 84 8.17 10.30 7.91
N VAL A 85 7.18 9.99 7.07
CA VAL A 85 6.28 10.99 6.51
C VAL A 85 5.35 11.45 7.63
N PRO A 86 5.22 12.77 7.89
CA PRO A 86 4.32 13.29 8.92
C PRO A 86 2.87 13.23 8.42
N LEU A 87 2.27 12.06 8.54
CA LEU A 87 0.88 11.81 8.20
C LEU A 87 0.00 12.22 9.40
N ASP A 88 -1.01 13.05 9.15
CA ASP A 88 -1.97 13.50 10.15
C ASP A 88 -2.96 12.36 10.45
N VAL A 89 -2.49 11.38 11.21
CA VAL A 89 -3.25 10.23 11.70
C VAL A 89 -3.03 10.07 13.20
N ASP A 90 -4.12 9.91 13.95
CA ASP A 90 -4.07 9.80 15.42
C ASP A 90 -3.32 8.54 15.92
N THR A 91 -3.25 7.52 15.07
CA THR A 91 -2.56 6.25 15.33
C THR A 91 -2.03 5.74 14.00
N PHE A 92 -0.73 5.74 13.74
CA PHE A 92 -0.12 5.27 12.49
C PHE A 92 -0.61 3.86 12.10
N PRO A 93 -1.54 3.69 11.11
CA PRO A 93 -2.19 2.40 10.85
C PRO A 93 -1.89 1.92 9.42
N PHE A 94 -0.78 2.35 8.80
CA PHE A 94 -0.50 2.02 7.41
C PHE A 94 0.00 0.60 7.27
N PHE A 95 -0.62 -0.17 6.38
CA PHE A 95 -0.17 -1.53 6.10
C PHE A 95 0.47 -1.67 4.72
N SER A 96 0.25 -0.73 3.81
CA SER A 96 0.82 -0.79 2.47
C SER A 96 1.02 0.60 1.86
N CYS A 97 1.97 0.70 0.94
CA CYS A 97 2.30 1.91 0.20
C CYS A 97 2.58 1.59 -1.27
N SER A 98 2.36 2.58 -2.13
CA SER A 98 2.69 2.52 -3.56
C SER A 98 3.32 3.82 -4.03
N ALA A 99 4.36 3.72 -4.84
CA ALA A 99 5.07 4.86 -5.41
C ALA A 99 4.88 4.86 -6.94
N GLY A 100 4.25 5.90 -7.45
CA GLY A 100 4.16 6.17 -8.88
C GLY A 100 5.37 6.98 -9.39
N GLY A 101 5.30 7.50 -10.62
CA GLY A 101 6.42 8.25 -11.21
C GLY A 101 6.84 9.49 -10.39
N SER A 102 5.86 10.25 -9.91
CA SER A 102 6.06 11.46 -9.09
C SER A 102 5.05 11.61 -7.95
N HIS A 103 4.32 10.55 -7.62
CA HIS A 103 3.30 10.54 -6.56
C HIS A 103 3.48 9.34 -5.64
N GLY A 104 2.96 9.47 -4.42
CA GLY A 104 2.93 8.43 -3.41
C GLY A 104 1.50 8.17 -2.97
N MET A 105 1.23 6.92 -2.58
CA MET A 105 -0.01 6.51 -1.96
C MET A 105 0.29 5.60 -0.77
N ALA A 106 -0.57 5.67 0.24
CA ALA A 106 -0.55 4.76 1.37
C ALA A 106 -1.98 4.43 1.81
N VAL A 107 -2.16 3.23 2.34
CA VAL A 107 -3.47 2.75 2.81
C VAL A 107 -3.38 2.25 4.25
N THR A 108 -4.38 2.62 5.04
CA THR A 108 -4.51 2.21 6.44
C THR A 108 -5.21 0.87 6.58
N PHE A 109 -5.06 0.20 7.72
CA PHE A 109 -5.81 -1.02 8.05
C PHE A 109 -7.33 -0.81 8.03
N ASP A 110 -7.81 0.41 8.23
CA ASP A 110 -9.24 0.75 8.16
C ASP A 110 -9.69 1.15 6.74
N GLY A 111 -8.79 1.04 5.75
CA GLY A 111 -9.08 1.28 4.34
C GLY A 111 -9.10 2.76 3.94
N GLU A 112 -8.57 3.66 4.77
CA GLU A 112 -8.35 5.05 4.38
C GLU A 112 -7.18 5.13 3.41
N VAL A 113 -7.33 5.92 2.34
CA VAL A 113 -6.29 6.10 1.33
C VAL A 113 -5.77 7.52 1.39
N PHE A 114 -4.46 7.63 1.48
CA PHE A 114 -3.71 8.88 1.42
C PHE A 114 -2.94 8.94 0.11
N ALA A 115 -2.89 10.11 -0.49
CA ALA A 115 -2.08 10.37 -1.67
C ALA A 115 -1.44 11.75 -1.63
N TRP A 116 -0.28 11.87 -2.27
CA TRP A 116 0.50 13.11 -2.41
C TRP A 116 1.42 13.05 -3.62
N GLY A 117 2.07 14.17 -3.93
CA GLY A 117 3.01 14.30 -5.03
C GLY A 117 2.44 15.07 -6.21
N GLY A 118 3.07 14.88 -7.37
CA GLY A 118 2.65 15.47 -8.63
C GLY A 118 1.23 15.05 -8.99
N ASN A 119 0.43 15.99 -9.49
CA ASN A 119 -1.00 15.79 -9.78
C ASN A 119 -1.41 16.35 -11.16
N GLN A 120 -0.44 16.59 -12.04
CA GLN A 120 -0.69 17.15 -13.36
C GLN A 120 -1.63 16.30 -14.22
N SER A 121 -1.70 15.00 -13.97
CA SER A 121 -2.60 14.06 -14.63
C SER A 121 -3.78 13.63 -13.76
N GLY A 122 -3.97 14.22 -12.58
CA GLY A 122 -5.01 13.83 -11.63
C GLY A 122 -4.69 12.57 -10.82
N GLN A 123 -3.43 12.13 -10.80
CA GLN A 123 -3.00 10.88 -10.14
C GLN A 123 -3.17 10.86 -8.62
N VAL A 124 -3.32 12.03 -7.98
CA VAL A 124 -3.63 12.10 -6.53
C VAL A 124 -5.10 11.76 -6.30
N GLY A 125 -5.99 11.97 -7.27
CA GLY A 125 -7.40 11.60 -7.15
C GLY A 125 -8.22 12.50 -6.22
N ASP A 126 -7.78 13.74 -5.98
CA ASP A 126 -8.42 14.68 -5.05
C ASP A 126 -9.38 15.68 -5.72
N HIS A 127 -9.76 15.40 -6.98
CA HIS A 127 -10.56 16.26 -7.86
C HIS A 127 -9.93 17.62 -8.22
N LYS A 128 -8.60 17.80 -8.05
CA LYS A 128 -7.89 19.03 -8.40
C LYS A 128 -6.72 18.78 -9.39
N PRO A 129 -6.97 18.24 -10.59
CA PRO A 129 -5.91 18.01 -11.55
C PRO A 129 -5.17 19.31 -11.89
N GLY A 130 -3.86 19.22 -12.08
CA GLY A 130 -2.99 20.37 -12.37
C GLY A 130 -2.43 21.08 -11.14
N THR A 131 -2.92 20.75 -9.94
CA THR A 131 -2.40 21.27 -8.66
C THR A 131 -1.79 20.14 -7.86
N ASP A 132 -0.48 20.15 -7.69
CA ASP A 132 0.24 19.12 -6.95
C ASP A 132 -0.20 19.08 -5.47
N ALA A 133 -0.22 17.89 -4.89
CA ALA A 133 -0.55 17.70 -3.48
C ALA A 133 0.76 17.57 -2.70
N GLU A 134 1.28 18.71 -2.24
CA GLU A 134 2.59 18.78 -1.59
C GLU A 134 2.63 17.98 -0.28
N LEU A 135 1.52 18.01 0.47
CA LEU A 135 1.36 17.23 1.70
C LEU A 135 0.46 16.00 1.45
N PRO A 136 0.73 14.87 2.13
CA PRO A 136 -0.20 13.76 2.22
C PRO A 136 -1.60 14.19 2.60
N LYS A 137 -2.56 13.77 1.79
CA LYS A 137 -3.96 14.08 1.97
C LYS A 137 -4.77 12.81 1.94
N ARG A 138 -5.71 12.68 2.87
CA ARG A 138 -6.72 11.63 2.82
C ARG A 138 -7.66 11.91 1.62
N ILE A 139 -7.63 11.01 0.64
CA ILE A 139 -8.43 11.11 -0.59
C ILE A 139 -9.66 10.21 -0.54
N LEU A 140 -9.61 9.12 0.22
CA LEU A 140 -10.74 8.22 0.46
C LEU A 140 -10.81 7.87 1.96
N GLY A 141 -12.02 7.85 2.52
CA GLY A 141 -12.26 7.47 3.91
C GLY A 141 -12.52 5.98 4.10
N THR A 142 -12.68 5.56 5.35
CA THR A 142 -13.05 4.18 5.71
C THR A 142 -14.29 3.72 4.93
N SER A 143 -14.34 2.46 4.47
CA SER A 143 -15.38 1.79 3.65
C SER A 143 -15.21 1.78 2.12
N THR A 144 -14.18 2.42 1.56
CA THR A 144 -13.85 2.24 0.12
C THR A 144 -13.06 0.97 -0.19
N VAL A 145 -12.44 0.37 0.83
CA VAL A 145 -11.72 -0.90 0.76
C VAL A 145 -12.22 -1.79 1.88
N THR A 146 -12.68 -3.00 1.57
CA THR A 146 -13.00 -4.00 2.60
C THR A 146 -11.70 -4.61 3.10
N VAL A 147 -11.25 -4.22 4.29
CA VAL A 147 -10.16 -4.89 4.98
C VAL A 147 -10.76 -5.95 5.90
N LYS A 148 -10.37 -7.22 5.69
CA LYS A 148 -10.73 -8.31 6.58
C LYS A 148 -9.68 -8.42 7.67
N SER A 149 -10.11 -8.44 8.93
CA SER A 149 -9.26 -8.78 10.06
C SER A 149 -8.69 -10.20 9.93
N HIS A 150 -7.57 -10.45 10.60
CA HIS A 150 -6.99 -11.80 10.66
C HIS A 150 -8.01 -12.83 11.14
N LYS A 151 -8.84 -12.48 12.13
CA LYS A 151 -9.92 -13.34 12.62
C LYS A 151 -10.95 -13.64 11.54
N GLU A 152 -11.41 -12.64 10.79
CA GLU A 152 -12.38 -12.86 9.69
C GLU A 152 -11.80 -13.73 8.58
N ILE A 153 -10.50 -13.63 8.31
CA ILE A 153 -9.81 -14.51 7.35
C ILE A 153 -9.75 -15.94 7.89
N VAL A 154 -9.31 -16.11 9.13
CA VAL A 154 -9.23 -17.41 9.82
C VAL A 154 -10.61 -18.08 9.88
N ASP A 155 -11.62 -17.36 10.37
CA ASP A 155 -12.98 -17.86 10.46
C ASP A 155 -13.52 -18.24 9.07
N ALA A 156 -13.23 -17.46 8.01
CA ALA A 156 -13.65 -17.79 6.65
C ALA A 156 -12.94 -19.04 6.09
N VAL A 157 -11.67 -19.27 6.43
CA VAL A 157 -10.93 -20.48 6.02
C VAL A 157 -11.49 -21.72 6.74
N PHE A 158 -11.84 -21.58 8.02
CA PHE A 158 -12.34 -22.70 8.84
C PHE A 158 -13.85 -22.92 8.76
N ALA A 159 -14.62 -21.97 8.21
CA ALA A 159 -16.05 -22.15 7.98
C ALA A 159 -16.37 -23.25 6.94
N GLY A 160 -15.39 -23.65 6.13
CA GLY A 160 -15.55 -24.64 5.07
C GLY A 160 -16.42 -24.13 3.92
N THR A 161 -16.12 -24.54 2.68
CA THR A 161 -17.15 -24.46 1.62
C THR A 161 -18.26 -25.41 2.03
N THR A 162 -19.44 -24.90 2.34
CA THR A 162 -20.63 -25.75 2.46
C THR A 162 -20.75 -26.52 1.16
N THR A 163 -20.41 -27.79 1.19
CA THR A 163 -20.74 -28.71 0.11
C THR A 163 -22.26 -28.74 0.08
N ASP A 164 -22.86 -28.09 -0.91
CA ASP A 164 -24.27 -28.30 -1.22
C ASP A 164 -24.46 -29.81 -1.38
N GLU A 165 -25.35 -30.33 -0.55
CA GLU A 165 -25.77 -31.71 -0.50
C GLU A 165 -26.24 -32.12 -1.91
N PHE A 166 -25.65 -33.17 -2.46
CA PHE A 166 -26.31 -33.92 -3.52
C PHE A 166 -27.53 -34.59 -2.86
N ASP A 167 -28.69 -33.94 -2.96
CA ASP A 167 -29.99 -34.54 -2.63
C ASP A 167 -30.24 -35.73 -3.59
N ASP A 168 -29.85 -36.92 -3.16
CA ASP A 168 -30.35 -38.19 -3.71
C ASP A 168 -31.74 -38.45 -3.12
N ASP A 169 -32.79 -37.77 -3.61
CA ASP A 169 -34.16 -38.26 -3.39
C ASP A 169 -35.14 -37.84 -4.50
N GLU A 170 -35.24 -38.67 -5.53
CA GLU A 170 -36.46 -38.78 -6.35
C GLU A 170 -36.85 -40.27 -6.38
N GLY A 171 -37.49 -40.71 -5.30
CA GLY A 171 -38.30 -41.92 -5.27
C GLY A 171 -39.43 -41.85 -6.31
N VAL A 172 -39.19 -42.43 -7.49
CA VAL A 172 -40.22 -42.62 -8.52
C VAL A 172 -41.13 -43.78 -8.11
N ASP A 173 -42.35 -43.48 -7.65
CA ASP A 173 -43.45 -44.45 -7.62
C ASP A 173 -44.64 -43.92 -8.41
N HIS A 174 -44.79 -44.37 -9.66
CA HIS A 174 -46.04 -44.25 -10.40
C HIS A 174 -46.37 -45.52 -11.21
N LYS A 175 -47.21 -46.34 -10.56
CA LYS A 175 -48.40 -47.06 -11.08
C LYS A 175 -48.25 -47.96 -12.31
N VAL A 176 -48.40 -49.26 -12.05
CA VAL A 176 -48.70 -50.31 -13.03
C VAL A 176 -50.16 -50.19 -13.52
N PRO A 177 -50.43 -50.08 -14.83
CA PRO A 177 -51.76 -50.35 -15.39
C PRO A 177 -51.96 -51.85 -15.61
N GLY A 178 -53.13 -52.34 -15.19
CA GLY A 178 -53.52 -53.75 -15.17
C GLY A 178 -53.65 -54.43 -16.55
N ALA A 179 -53.66 -55.76 -16.45
CA ALA A 179 -53.58 -56.78 -17.48
C ALA A 179 -54.78 -56.90 -18.44
N LEU A 180 -54.59 -57.67 -19.52
CA LEU A 180 -55.39 -58.82 -20.00
C LEU A 180 -55.17 -59.05 -21.51
N PRO A 181 -55.39 -60.25 -22.08
CA PRO A 181 -55.35 -61.61 -21.54
C PRO A 181 -54.12 -62.43 -21.99
#